data_AF-Q6Z659-F1
#
_entry.id   AF-Q6Z659-F1
#
_cell.length_a   1.000
_cell.length_b   1.000
_cell.length_c   1.000
_cell.angle_alpha   90.00
_cell.angle_beta   90.00
_cell.angle_gamma   90.00
#
_symmetry.space_group_name_H-M   'P 1'
#
loop_
_entity.id
_entity.type
_entity.pdbx_description
1 polymer ?
#
loop_
_entity_poly.entity_id
_entity_poly.type
_entity_poly.pdbx_seq_one_letter_code
_entity_poly.pdbx_strand_id
1 'polypeptide(L)'
;MTLTLIDIIMITGLDVTLSANPMSMNTKNQFDFKTKSIEGWSGYVATYMGKGPVTPREHVAFLLMWLEKFLFCGSSCGPTTNWQFVAEALGSKKQFPLGKILLGYLYQMLNNVSAKIAIGSIVGAGGPWWLLQTWLNLVVMKVVNRPSITEAEFPRLEPIVEDDGEECTHRRCMSYGEYASTPTDAGAKLSAELLKDWFCSFYEGFQKDVRLWFLYEDSADLEL
;
A
#
# COMPACT_ATOMS: atom_id res chain seq x y z
N MET A 1 0.60 17.03 9.12
CA MET A 1 0.16 15.63 9.42
C MET A 1 1.18 14.66 8.82
N THR A 2 1.36 13.46 9.36
CA THR A 2 2.35 12.49 8.83
C THR A 2 1.75 11.09 8.81
N LEU A 3 2.20 10.23 7.89
CA LEU A 3 1.77 8.84 7.80
C LEU A 3 2.22 8.06 9.05
N THR A 4 1.30 7.43 9.77
CA THR A 4 1.59 6.68 10.99
C THR A 4 1.36 5.19 10.80
N LEU A 5 1.62 4.39 11.84
CA LEU A 5 1.29 2.96 11.84
C LEU A 5 -0.22 2.70 11.74
N ILE A 6 -1.07 3.63 12.22
CA ILE A 6 -2.52 3.53 12.06
C ILE A 6 -2.87 3.66 10.56
N ASP A 7 -2.27 4.63 9.86
CA ASP A 7 -2.52 4.78 8.43
C ASP A 7 -2.09 3.53 7.64
N ILE A 8 -0.98 2.89 8.03
CA ILE A 8 -0.52 1.63 7.41
C ILE A 8 -1.56 0.52 7.54
N ILE A 9 -2.02 0.23 8.77
CA ILE A 9 -2.98 -0.85 8.98
C ILE A 9 -4.30 -0.54 8.27
N MET A 10 -4.73 0.72 8.26
CA MET A 10 -5.98 1.12 7.60
C MET A 10 -5.90 1.08 6.06
N ILE A 11 -4.76 1.42 5.47
CA ILE A 11 -4.59 1.40 4.00
C ILE A 11 -4.29 0.00 3.48
N THR A 12 -3.52 -0.79 4.23
CA THR A 12 -2.91 -2.03 3.71
C THR A 12 -3.36 -3.30 4.42
N GLY A 13 -4.00 -3.19 5.59
CA GLY A 13 -4.29 -4.34 6.45
C GLY A 13 -3.05 -5.05 7.02
N LEU A 14 -1.85 -4.53 6.77
CA LEU A 14 -0.62 -5.16 7.23
C LEU A 14 -0.46 -5.02 8.73
N ASP A 15 0.08 -6.06 9.35
CA ASP A 15 0.34 -6.05 10.78
C ASP A 15 1.38 -4.96 11.15
N VAL A 16 1.00 -4.19 12.16
CA VAL A 16 1.79 -3.15 12.82
C VAL A 16 1.91 -3.41 14.32
N THR A 17 1.37 -4.50 14.83
CA THR A 17 1.38 -4.79 16.28
C THR A 17 2.57 -5.65 16.67
N LEU A 18 2.95 -6.61 15.82
CA LEU A 18 3.99 -7.57 16.14
C LEU A 18 5.35 -6.88 16.30
N SER A 19 6.16 -7.43 17.20
CA SER A 19 7.56 -7.07 17.37
C SER A 19 8.42 -8.23 16.89
N ALA A 20 8.63 -8.37 15.58
CA ALA A 20 9.71 -9.24 15.13
C ALA A 20 11.01 -8.43 15.13
N ASN A 21 12.05 -8.99 15.72
CA ASN A 21 13.41 -8.49 15.57
C ASN A 21 13.96 -9.00 14.23
N PRO A 22 14.17 -8.15 13.21
CA PRO A 22 14.69 -8.61 11.91
C PRO A 22 16.05 -9.31 12.04
N MET A 23 16.86 -8.93 13.04
CA MET A 23 18.17 -9.53 13.31
C MET A 23 18.09 -10.98 13.82
N SER A 24 16.96 -11.36 14.44
CA SER A 24 16.75 -12.74 14.91
C SER A 24 16.41 -13.71 13.78
N MET A 25 16.18 -13.20 12.57
CA MET A 25 15.70 -13.96 11.41
C MET A 25 16.83 -14.33 10.45
N ASN A 26 18.08 -14.28 10.91
CA ASN A 26 19.28 -14.63 10.14
C ASN A 26 19.39 -16.17 9.94
N THR A 27 18.33 -16.78 9.42
CA THR A 27 18.32 -18.14 8.91
C THR A 27 18.81 -18.11 7.48
N LYS A 28 19.77 -18.99 7.16
CA LYS A 28 20.21 -19.25 5.79
C LYS A 28 18.98 -19.45 4.90
N ASN A 29 18.92 -18.74 3.77
CA ASN A 29 17.81 -18.86 2.81
C ASN A 29 17.59 -20.34 2.46
N GLN A 30 16.35 -20.79 2.58
CA GLN A 30 15.95 -22.16 2.26
C GLN A 30 16.02 -22.40 0.75
N PHE A 31 15.66 -21.41 -0.06
CA PHE A 31 15.66 -21.51 -1.51
C PHE A 31 16.77 -20.67 -2.13
N ASP A 32 17.21 -21.06 -3.33
CA ASP A 32 18.08 -20.22 -4.15
C ASP A 32 17.30 -19.71 -5.35
N PHE A 33 17.13 -18.38 -5.41
CA PHE A 33 16.49 -17.69 -6.52
C PHE A 33 17.55 -16.95 -7.34
N LYS A 34 17.68 -17.36 -8.60
CA LYS A 34 18.47 -16.64 -9.60
C LYS A 34 17.67 -15.46 -10.11
N THR A 35 18.29 -14.28 -10.12
CA THR A 35 17.66 -13.03 -10.61
C THR A 35 18.48 -12.32 -11.68
N LYS A 36 19.81 -12.43 -11.62
CA LYS A 36 20.74 -11.73 -12.53
C LYS A 36 20.64 -12.12 -14.01
N SER A 37 20.15 -13.33 -14.32
CA SER A 37 20.03 -13.84 -15.69
C SER A 37 18.60 -13.84 -16.21
N ILE A 38 17.65 -13.27 -15.46
CA ILE A 38 16.23 -13.30 -15.78
C ILE A 38 15.84 -11.97 -16.43
N GLU A 39 15.17 -12.04 -17.57
CA GLU A 39 14.70 -10.89 -18.34
C GLU A 39 13.44 -10.26 -17.70
N GLY A 40 13.64 -9.62 -16.55
CA GLY A 40 12.59 -8.91 -15.82
C GLY A 40 11.53 -9.82 -15.18
N TRP A 41 10.38 -9.23 -14.86
CA TRP A 41 9.32 -9.94 -14.14
C TRP A 41 8.62 -11.03 -14.95
N SER A 42 8.49 -10.85 -16.27
CA SER A 42 7.92 -11.89 -17.15
C SER A 42 8.79 -13.15 -17.15
N GLY A 43 10.10 -12.99 -17.30
CA GLY A 43 11.05 -14.09 -17.19
C GLY A 43 11.02 -14.73 -15.80
N TYR A 44 10.86 -13.95 -14.74
CA TYR A 44 10.82 -14.45 -13.37
C TYR A 44 9.60 -15.35 -13.16
N VAL A 45 8.43 -14.88 -13.56
CA VAL A 45 7.18 -15.66 -13.52
C VAL A 45 7.33 -16.92 -14.36
N ALA A 46 7.81 -16.83 -15.60
CA ALA A 46 7.99 -18.01 -16.45
C ALA A 46 8.97 -19.04 -15.86
N THR A 47 9.98 -18.59 -15.12
CA THR A 47 10.99 -19.46 -14.50
C THR A 47 10.46 -20.18 -13.26
N TYR A 48 9.67 -19.49 -12.43
CA TYR A 48 9.26 -19.99 -11.13
C TYR A 48 7.79 -20.43 -11.06
N MET A 49 6.99 -20.24 -12.10
CA MET A 49 5.61 -20.71 -12.16
C MET A 49 5.54 -22.16 -12.66
N GLY A 50 5.10 -23.09 -11.81
CA GLY A 50 4.78 -24.45 -12.20
C GLY A 50 3.37 -24.61 -12.77
N LYS A 51 3.08 -25.85 -13.17
CA LYS A 51 1.79 -26.24 -13.80
C LYS A 51 0.88 -27.04 -12.85
N GLY A 52 1.35 -27.35 -11.65
CA GLY A 52 0.66 -28.20 -10.68
C GLY A 52 0.22 -27.43 -9.43
N PRO A 53 -0.07 -28.13 -8.32
CA PRO A 53 -0.32 -27.50 -7.03
C PRO A 53 0.85 -26.60 -6.60
N VAL A 54 0.53 -25.47 -5.97
CA VAL A 54 1.53 -24.48 -5.55
C VAL A 54 2.52 -25.11 -4.57
N THR A 55 3.78 -25.18 -4.98
CA THR A 55 4.88 -25.68 -4.15
C THR A 55 5.34 -24.59 -3.17
N PRO A 56 6.00 -24.97 -2.05
CA PRO A 56 6.57 -23.98 -1.12
C PRO A 56 7.56 -23.01 -1.81
N ARG A 57 8.31 -23.50 -2.81
CA ARG A 57 9.24 -22.66 -3.58
C ARG A 57 8.51 -21.63 -4.44
N GLU A 58 7.43 -22.05 -5.12
CA GLU A 58 6.56 -21.17 -5.91
C GLU A 58 5.91 -20.11 -5.03
N HIS A 59 5.42 -20.50 -3.86
CA HIS A 59 4.82 -19.58 -2.91
C HIS A 59 5.81 -18.50 -2.45
N VAL A 60 7.03 -18.89 -2.08
CA VAL A 60 8.08 -17.92 -1.70
C VAL A 60 8.51 -17.06 -2.89
N ALA A 61 8.61 -17.61 -4.11
CA ALA A 61 8.90 -16.82 -5.31
C ALA A 61 7.82 -15.75 -5.56
N PHE A 62 6.55 -16.14 -5.44
CA PHE A 62 5.43 -15.20 -5.54
C PHE A 62 5.52 -14.10 -4.47
N LEU A 63 5.77 -14.45 -3.21
CA LEU A 63 5.91 -13.48 -2.13
C LEU A 63 7.08 -12.52 -2.37
N LEU A 64 8.23 -13.02 -2.83
CA LEU A 64 9.38 -12.19 -3.17
C LEU A 64 9.04 -11.20 -4.28
N MET A 65 8.38 -11.67 -5.34
CA MET A 65 7.88 -10.80 -6.41
C MET A 65 6.90 -9.76 -5.87
N TRP A 66 5.95 -10.16 -5.03
CA TRP A 66 4.93 -9.25 -4.50
C TRP A 66 5.56 -8.15 -3.63
N LEU A 67 6.48 -8.51 -2.74
CA LEU A 67 7.23 -7.57 -1.91
C LEU A 67 8.04 -6.58 -2.75
N GLU A 68 8.76 -7.05 -3.75
CA GLU A 68 9.65 -6.20 -4.55
C GLU A 68 8.93 -5.34 -5.58
N LYS A 69 7.95 -5.93 -6.28
CA LYS A 69 7.26 -5.30 -7.40
C LYS A 69 6.15 -4.36 -6.93
N PHE A 70 5.35 -4.79 -5.95
CA PHE A 70 4.13 -4.08 -5.56
C PHE A 70 4.23 -3.39 -4.20
N LEU A 71 4.89 -4.00 -3.23
CA LEU A 71 4.91 -3.43 -1.88
C LEU A 71 6.00 -2.36 -1.70
N PHE A 72 7.27 -2.74 -1.85
CA PHE A 72 8.43 -1.86 -1.63
C PHE A 72 8.89 -1.14 -2.90
N CYS A 73 8.53 -1.65 -4.08
CA CYS A 73 8.83 -1.06 -5.40
C CYS A 73 10.31 -0.68 -5.55
N GLY A 74 11.21 -1.67 -5.46
CA GLY A 74 12.66 -1.43 -5.51
C GLY A 74 13.13 -0.73 -6.79
N SER A 75 14.23 0.01 -6.71
CA SER A 75 14.75 0.83 -7.83
C SER A 75 15.29 0.03 -9.02
N SER A 76 15.43 -1.29 -8.91
CA SER A 76 15.94 -2.17 -9.98
C SER A 76 14.95 -2.37 -11.13
N CYS A 77 13.66 -2.05 -10.93
CA CYS A 77 12.56 -2.34 -11.87
C CYS A 77 12.43 -3.81 -12.29
N GLY A 78 13.18 -4.72 -11.64
CA GLY A 78 13.27 -6.13 -11.95
C GLY A 78 13.62 -6.97 -10.72
N PRO A 79 13.59 -8.30 -10.85
CA PRO A 79 13.74 -9.21 -9.72
C PRO A 79 15.08 -9.04 -9.01
N THR A 80 15.05 -9.01 -7.68
CA THR A 80 16.21 -9.10 -6.80
C THR A 80 15.96 -10.13 -5.70
N THR A 81 16.92 -10.29 -4.80
CA THR A 81 16.80 -11.19 -3.64
C THR A 81 16.84 -10.42 -2.32
N ASN A 82 16.69 -9.09 -2.38
CA ASN A 82 16.83 -8.20 -1.23
C ASN A 82 15.79 -8.51 -0.14
N TRP A 83 14.60 -8.93 -0.55
CA TRP A 83 13.50 -9.25 0.37
C TRP A 83 13.25 -10.75 0.52
N GLN A 84 14.20 -11.60 0.08
CA GLN A 84 14.00 -13.05 0.10
C GLN A 84 13.79 -13.59 1.51
N PHE A 85 14.55 -13.11 2.49
CA PHE A 85 14.40 -13.53 3.88
C PHE A 85 13.01 -13.22 4.44
N VAL A 86 12.41 -12.09 4.01
CA VAL A 86 11.04 -11.71 4.36
C VAL A 86 10.05 -12.63 3.67
N ALA A 87 10.23 -12.90 2.38
CA ALA A 87 9.37 -13.81 1.63
C ALA A 87 9.36 -15.22 2.24
N GLU A 88 10.51 -15.74 2.65
CA GLU A 88 10.62 -17.04 3.31
C GLU A 88 9.98 -17.06 4.71
N ALA A 89 10.13 -15.98 5.46
CA ALA A 89 9.47 -15.83 6.76
C ALA A 89 7.95 -15.81 6.63
N LEU A 90 7.42 -15.05 5.67
CA LEU A 90 6.00 -14.98 5.36
C LEU A 90 5.48 -16.34 4.87
N GLY A 91 6.22 -17.00 3.97
CA GLY A 91 5.86 -18.33 3.46
C GLY A 91 5.84 -19.41 4.54
N SER A 92 6.66 -19.25 5.58
CA SER A 92 6.66 -20.11 6.78
C SER A 92 5.62 -19.69 7.84
N LYS A 93 4.77 -18.72 7.54
CA LYS A 93 3.77 -18.14 8.47
C LYS A 93 4.37 -17.60 9.77
N LYS A 94 5.63 -17.16 9.73
CA LYS A 94 6.26 -16.50 10.88
C LYS A 94 5.65 -15.11 11.07
N GLN A 95 5.49 -14.71 12.32
CA GLN A 95 5.09 -13.36 12.67
C GLN A 95 6.14 -12.35 12.16
N PHE A 96 5.72 -11.42 11.31
CA PHE A 96 6.60 -10.45 10.67
C PHE A 96 5.91 -9.07 10.58
N PRO A 97 6.48 -7.99 11.15
CA PRO A 97 5.87 -6.67 11.24
C PRO A 97 6.03 -5.91 9.93
N LEU A 98 5.42 -6.46 8.87
CA LEU A 98 5.61 -5.95 7.51
C LEU A 98 5.16 -4.49 7.39
N GLY A 99 4.10 -4.10 8.10
CA GLY A 99 3.61 -2.73 8.13
C GLY A 99 4.61 -1.74 8.73
N LYS A 100 5.30 -2.11 9.82
CA LYS A 100 6.35 -1.26 10.42
C LYS A 100 7.52 -1.07 9.46
N ILE A 101 7.92 -2.15 8.78
CA ILE A 101 9.04 -2.11 7.83
C ILE A 101 8.66 -1.27 6.61
N LEU A 102 7.43 -1.39 6.10
CA LEU A 102 6.91 -0.55 5.02
C LEU A 102 6.96 0.93 5.39
N LEU A 103 6.49 1.29 6.59
CA LEU A 103 6.54 2.68 7.06
C LEU A 103 7.98 3.20 7.18
N GLY A 104 8.86 2.42 7.79
CA GLY A 104 10.28 2.76 7.92
C GLY A 104 10.95 2.95 6.56
N TYR A 105 10.66 2.07 5.60
CA TYR A 105 11.20 2.15 4.24
C TYR A 105 10.68 3.38 3.49
N LEU A 106 9.40 3.75 3.65
CA LEU A 106 8.85 5.00 3.12
C LEU A 106 9.61 6.21 3.68
N TYR A 107 9.79 6.31 5.00
CA TYR A 107 10.50 7.44 5.59
C TYR A 107 11.97 7.51 5.18
N GLN A 108 12.64 6.37 5.07
CA GLN A 108 14.00 6.31 4.55
C GLN A 108 14.07 6.82 3.11
N MET A 109 13.12 6.41 2.27
CA MET A 109 13.00 6.90 0.90
C MET A 109 12.77 8.42 0.89
N LEU A 110 11.81 8.93 1.65
CA LEU A 110 11.53 10.37 1.75
C LEU A 110 12.76 11.17 2.17
N ASN A 111 13.48 10.74 3.20
CA ASN A 111 14.72 11.39 3.65
C ASN A 111 15.78 11.43 2.55
N ASN A 112 15.99 10.32 1.85
CA ASN A 112 16.96 10.25 0.73
C ASN A 112 16.55 11.18 -0.42
N VAL A 113 15.26 11.28 -0.72
CA VAL A 113 14.74 12.17 -1.76
C VAL A 113 14.90 13.62 -1.36
N SER A 114 14.55 14.00 -0.13
CA SER A 114 14.72 15.36 0.39
C SER A 114 16.18 15.81 0.30
N ALA A 115 17.13 14.94 0.67
CA ALA A 115 18.56 15.24 0.55
C ALA A 115 19.00 15.50 -0.91
N LYS A 116 18.47 14.73 -1.87
CA LYS A 116 18.75 14.92 -3.30
C LYS A 116 18.15 16.20 -3.86
N ILE A 117 16.91 16.52 -3.48
CA ILE A 117 16.24 17.76 -3.89
C ILE A 117 17.01 18.98 -3.37
N ALA A 118 17.48 18.95 -2.12
CA ALA A 118 18.23 20.05 -1.51
C ALA A 118 19.52 20.42 -2.28
N ILE A 119 20.11 19.47 -2.99
CA ILE A 119 21.31 19.68 -3.82
C ILE A 119 21.00 19.76 -5.33
N GLY A 120 19.73 19.83 -5.73
CA GLY A 120 19.31 19.90 -7.13
C GLY A 120 19.58 18.63 -7.94
N SER A 121 19.69 17.47 -7.28
CA SER A 121 19.99 16.18 -7.92
C SER A 121 18.72 15.44 -8.37
N ILE A 122 18.88 14.52 -9.32
CA ILE A 122 17.80 13.70 -9.86
C ILE A 122 17.27 12.73 -8.79
N VAL A 123 15.97 12.78 -8.56
CA VAL A 123 15.24 11.86 -7.68
C VAL A 123 15.00 10.54 -8.42
N GLY A 124 15.32 9.42 -7.77
CA GLY A 124 15.06 8.10 -8.33
C GLY A 124 13.61 7.67 -8.14
N ALA A 125 13.08 6.85 -9.05
CA ALA A 125 11.69 6.36 -9.03
C ALA A 125 11.44 5.15 -8.10
N GLY A 126 12.43 4.74 -7.30
CA GLY A 126 12.30 3.60 -6.40
C GLY A 126 11.62 3.94 -5.08
N GLY A 127 10.88 2.99 -4.53
CA GLY A 127 10.24 3.05 -3.23
C GLY A 127 8.70 3.04 -3.30
N PRO A 128 8.03 2.91 -2.14
CA PRO A 128 6.58 2.79 -2.03
C PRO A 128 5.89 4.16 -2.21
N TRP A 129 6.15 4.84 -3.32
CA TRP A 129 5.50 6.10 -3.69
C TRP A 129 3.98 5.99 -3.75
N TRP A 130 3.49 4.82 -4.17
CA TRP A 130 2.07 4.50 -4.18
C TRP A 130 1.43 4.71 -2.79
N LEU A 131 2.15 4.41 -1.70
CA LEU A 131 1.64 4.55 -0.35
C LEU A 131 1.50 6.03 0.04
N LEU A 132 2.49 6.84 -0.29
CA LEU A 132 2.41 8.29 -0.10
C LEU A 132 1.26 8.89 -0.92
N GLN A 133 1.13 8.49 -2.19
CA GLN A 133 0.06 8.95 -3.07
C GLN A 133 -1.32 8.54 -2.55
N THR A 134 -1.48 7.29 -2.12
CA THR A 134 -2.73 6.76 -1.55
C THR A 134 -3.11 7.51 -0.29
N TRP A 135 -2.15 7.74 0.61
CA TRP A 135 -2.39 8.51 1.82
C TRP A 135 -2.75 9.97 1.51
N LEU A 136 -2.02 10.64 0.61
CA LEU A 136 -2.35 12.00 0.20
C LEU A 136 -3.75 12.07 -0.43
N ASN A 137 -4.13 11.09 -1.24
CA ASN A 137 -5.47 11.00 -1.80
C ASN A 137 -6.51 10.90 -0.69
N LEU A 138 -6.34 10.03 0.30
CA LEU A 138 -7.26 9.91 1.44
C LEU A 138 -7.40 11.21 2.23
N VAL A 139 -6.28 11.88 2.48
CA VAL A 139 -6.26 13.13 3.23
C VAL A 139 -6.97 14.24 2.45
N VAL A 140 -6.66 14.38 1.16
CA VAL A 140 -7.30 15.37 0.29
C VAL A 140 -8.77 15.04 0.10
N MET A 141 -9.16 13.77 0.04
CA MET A 141 -10.55 13.34 -0.12
C MET A 141 -11.47 13.85 0.99
N LYS A 142 -11.01 14.05 2.23
CA LYS A 142 -11.84 14.71 3.27
C LYS A 142 -12.11 16.20 3.01
N VAL A 143 -11.32 16.82 2.13
CA VAL A 143 -11.41 18.24 1.76
C VAL A 143 -12.14 18.43 0.43
N VAL A 144 -12.28 17.37 -0.37
CA VAL A 144 -13.01 17.40 -1.63
C VAL A 144 -14.45 16.95 -1.39
N ASN A 145 -15.40 17.59 -2.09
CA ASN A 145 -16.82 17.27 -2.00
C ASN A 145 -17.14 15.94 -2.71
N ARG A 146 -16.74 14.83 -2.09
CA ARG A 146 -16.94 13.45 -2.57
C ARG A 146 -18.02 12.75 -1.72
N PRO A 147 -18.81 11.81 -2.29
CA PRO A 147 -19.65 10.91 -1.50
C PRO A 147 -18.87 10.26 -0.36
N SER A 148 -19.56 10.05 0.77
CA SER A 148 -18.99 9.40 1.95
C SER A 148 -18.53 7.97 1.65
N ILE A 149 -17.71 7.38 2.52
CA ILE A 149 -17.20 6.01 2.31
C ILE A 149 -18.33 4.97 2.22
N THR A 150 -19.45 5.21 2.90
CA THR A 150 -20.64 4.35 2.91
C THR A 150 -21.49 4.48 1.64
N GLU A 151 -21.34 5.59 0.91
CA GLU A 151 -21.98 5.87 -0.39
C GLU A 151 -21.08 5.50 -1.57
N ALA A 152 -19.81 5.13 -1.32
CA ALA A 152 -18.88 4.76 -2.37
C ALA A 152 -19.13 3.32 -2.86
N GLU A 153 -19.37 3.18 -4.16
CA GLU A 153 -19.63 1.92 -4.82
C GLU A 153 -18.47 1.47 -5.70
N PHE A 154 -18.22 0.16 -5.71
CA PHE A 154 -17.19 -0.51 -6.48
C PHE A 154 -17.79 -1.65 -7.30
N PRO A 155 -17.28 -1.90 -8.52
CA PRO A 155 -17.71 -3.05 -9.30
C PRO A 155 -17.50 -4.36 -8.54
N ARG A 156 -18.50 -5.25 -8.57
CA ARG A 156 -18.34 -6.64 -8.15
C ARG A 156 -17.63 -7.43 -9.24
N LEU A 157 -16.83 -8.41 -8.82
CA LEU A 157 -16.26 -9.39 -9.75
C LEU A 157 -17.31 -10.37 -10.26
N GLU A 158 -18.28 -10.70 -9.40
CA GLU A 158 -19.42 -11.58 -9.71
C GLU A 158 -20.72 -10.86 -9.33
N PRO A 159 -21.63 -10.62 -10.27
CA PRO A 159 -22.95 -10.06 -9.98
C PRO A 159 -23.76 -11.00 -9.09
N ILE A 160 -24.55 -10.44 -8.19
CA ILE A 160 -25.50 -11.21 -7.36
C ILE A 160 -26.91 -10.83 -7.80
N VAL A 161 -27.79 -11.81 -7.92
CA VAL A 161 -29.23 -11.56 -8.09
C VAL A 161 -29.82 -11.42 -6.69
N GLU A 162 -30.33 -10.24 -6.37
CA GLU A 162 -31.04 -10.01 -5.11
C GLU A 162 -32.39 -10.73 -5.11
N ASP A 163 -33.02 -10.88 -3.94
CA ASP A 163 -34.27 -11.63 -3.78
C ASP A 163 -35.44 -11.06 -4.62
N ASP A 164 -35.33 -9.82 -5.07
CA ASP A 164 -36.28 -9.14 -5.97
C ASP A 164 -36.01 -9.40 -7.47
N GLY A 165 -34.92 -10.11 -7.80
CA GLY A 165 -34.50 -10.40 -9.16
C GLY A 165 -33.62 -9.34 -9.80
N GLU A 166 -33.25 -8.26 -9.09
CA GLU A 166 -32.33 -7.25 -9.60
C GLU A 166 -30.87 -7.73 -9.53
N GLU A 167 -30.10 -7.43 -10.59
CA GLU A 167 -28.69 -7.80 -10.68
C GLU A 167 -27.83 -6.73 -10.02
N CYS A 168 -27.36 -7.02 -8.81
CA CYS A 168 -26.44 -6.19 -8.05
C CYS A 168 -25.03 -6.35 -8.62
N THR A 169 -24.62 -5.40 -9.46
CA THR A 169 -23.30 -5.36 -10.14
C THR A 169 -22.25 -4.59 -9.35
N HIS A 170 -22.65 -3.84 -8.31
CA HIS A 170 -21.79 -3.00 -7.50
C HIS A 170 -21.88 -3.41 -6.02
N ARG A 171 -20.81 -3.15 -5.26
CA ARG A 171 -20.73 -3.36 -3.82
C ARG A 171 -20.24 -2.10 -3.14
N ARG A 172 -20.50 -1.99 -1.85
CA ARG A 172 -19.91 -0.93 -1.03
C ARG A 172 -18.40 -1.08 -0.93
N CYS A 173 -17.76 0.03 -0.60
CA CYS A 173 -16.34 0.06 -0.27
C CYS A 173 -16.02 -0.82 0.96
N MET A 174 -14.95 -1.63 0.88
CA MET A 174 -14.58 -2.56 1.95
C MET A 174 -13.30 -2.16 2.68
N SER A 175 -12.57 -1.16 2.17
CA SER A 175 -11.38 -0.65 2.84
C SER A 175 -11.08 0.80 2.44
N TYR A 176 -10.34 1.51 3.30
CA TYR A 176 -9.82 2.83 2.94
C TYR A 176 -8.87 2.77 1.73
N GLY A 177 -8.13 1.66 1.54
CA GLY A 177 -7.30 1.46 0.36
C GLY A 177 -8.10 1.44 -0.94
N GLU A 178 -9.24 0.74 -0.94
CA GLU A 178 -10.19 0.76 -2.07
C GLU A 178 -10.74 2.17 -2.26
N TYR A 179 -11.26 2.80 -1.19
CA TYR A 179 -11.82 4.14 -1.26
C TYR A 179 -10.85 5.16 -1.88
N ALA A 180 -9.58 5.10 -1.48
CA ALA A 180 -8.51 5.96 -1.99
C ALA A 180 -8.21 5.76 -3.48
N SER A 181 -8.48 4.57 -4.02
CA SER A 181 -8.24 4.22 -5.42
C SER A 181 -9.30 4.75 -6.38
N THR A 182 -10.43 5.22 -5.83
CA THR A 182 -11.58 5.66 -6.62
C THR A 182 -11.24 6.94 -7.42
N PRO A 183 -11.45 6.99 -8.75
CA PRO A 183 -11.14 8.16 -9.58
C PRO A 183 -11.95 9.39 -9.18
N THR A 184 -11.33 10.59 -9.21
CA THR A 184 -11.96 11.87 -8.85
C THR A 184 -13.13 12.29 -9.76
N ASP A 185 -13.45 11.53 -10.83
CA ASP A 185 -14.42 11.96 -11.85
C ASP A 185 -15.91 11.82 -11.45
N ALA A 186 -16.20 11.17 -10.32
CA ALA A 186 -17.55 11.03 -9.76
C ALA A 186 -18.06 12.34 -9.13
N GLY A 187 -18.11 13.43 -9.91
CA GLY A 187 -18.69 14.72 -9.51
C GLY A 187 -17.86 15.56 -8.53
N ALA A 188 -16.67 15.09 -8.12
CA ALA A 188 -15.85 15.74 -7.11
C ALA A 188 -15.13 16.98 -7.69
N LYS A 189 -15.70 18.17 -7.46
CA LYS A 189 -15.04 19.45 -7.77
C LYS A 189 -14.05 19.80 -6.66
N LEU A 190 -12.75 19.69 -6.94
CA LEU A 190 -11.70 20.30 -6.11
C LEU A 190 -11.88 21.83 -6.11
N SER A 191 -12.25 22.41 -4.96
CA SER A 191 -12.17 23.86 -4.78
C SER A 191 -10.72 24.25 -4.48
N ALA A 192 -10.19 25.22 -5.22
CA ALA A 192 -8.87 25.78 -4.98
C ALA A 192 -8.76 26.40 -3.59
N GLU A 193 -9.86 26.94 -3.04
CA GLU A 193 -9.91 27.53 -1.70
C GLU A 193 -9.77 26.46 -0.61
N LEU A 194 -10.53 25.37 -0.72
CA LEU A 194 -10.46 24.25 0.23
C LEU A 194 -9.09 23.59 0.22
N LEU A 195 -8.50 23.39 -0.97
CA LEU A 195 -7.15 22.84 -1.11
C LEU A 195 -6.09 23.77 -0.51
N LYS A 196 -6.22 25.09 -0.73
CA LYS A 196 -5.32 26.10 -0.16
C LYS A 196 -5.40 26.10 1.37
N ASP A 197 -6.61 26.14 1.93
CA ASP A 197 -6.82 26.18 3.39
C ASP A 197 -6.31 24.89 4.05
N TRP A 198 -6.52 23.73 3.39
CA TRP A 198 -5.91 22.47 3.82
C TRP A 198 -4.38 22.51 3.77
N PHE A 199 -3.79 22.98 2.67
CA PHE A 199 -2.34 23.02 2.52
C PHE A 199 -1.69 23.95 3.56
N CYS A 200 -2.29 25.13 3.80
CA CYS A 200 -1.85 26.06 4.84
C CYS A 200 -1.93 25.40 6.22
N SER A 201 -3.04 24.74 6.56
CA SER A 201 -3.20 24.02 7.83
C SER A 201 -2.19 22.87 7.98
N PHE A 202 -1.90 22.16 6.88
CA PHE A 202 -0.92 21.09 6.85
C PHE A 202 0.50 21.60 7.08
N TYR A 203 0.86 22.71 6.45
CA TYR A 203 2.20 23.30 6.47
C TYR A 203 2.51 24.05 7.77
N GLU A 204 1.57 24.90 8.21
CA GLU A 204 1.72 25.71 9.42
C GLU A 204 1.41 24.92 10.70
N GLY A 205 0.74 23.77 10.56
CA GLY A 205 0.26 22.94 11.65
C GLY A 205 -1.18 23.29 12.04
N PHE A 206 -1.92 22.28 12.52
CA PHE A 206 -3.30 22.47 12.96
C PHE A 206 -3.33 23.22 14.30
N GLN A 207 -4.22 24.21 14.43
CA GLN A 207 -4.49 24.84 15.72
C GLN A 207 -5.03 23.79 16.70
N LYS A 208 -4.64 23.88 17.99
CA LYS A 208 -4.97 22.90 19.04
C LYS A 208 -6.48 22.62 19.19
N ASP A 209 -7.33 23.55 18.79
CA ASP A 209 -8.79 23.46 18.96
C ASP A 209 -9.52 22.96 17.70
N VAL A 210 -8.81 22.74 16.59
CA VAL A 210 -9.36 22.09 15.40
C VAL A 210 -9.42 20.60 15.72
N ARG A 211 -10.64 20.07 15.91
CA ARG A 211 -10.91 18.63 16.12
C ARG A 211 -9.94 17.83 15.27
N LEU A 212 -9.22 16.89 15.89
CA LEU A 212 -8.40 15.93 15.17
C LEU A 212 -9.20 15.44 13.97
N TRP A 213 -8.71 15.72 12.76
CA TRP A 213 -9.26 15.14 11.55
C TRP A 213 -8.98 13.64 11.61
N PHE A 214 -9.84 12.89 12.29
CA PHE A 214 -9.75 11.44 12.33
C PHE A 214 -10.08 10.95 10.93
N LEU A 215 -9.07 10.57 10.15
CA LEU A 215 -9.27 10.08 8.78
C LEU A 215 -10.22 8.88 8.72
N TYR A 216 -10.38 8.17 9.84
CA TYR A 216 -10.97 6.85 9.92
C TYR A 216 -12.21 6.77 10.83
N GLU A 217 -12.99 7.85 10.94
CA GLU A 217 -14.19 7.92 11.80
C GLU A 217 -15.22 6.83 11.47
N ASP A 218 -15.40 6.54 10.18
CA ASP A 218 -16.37 5.57 9.66
C ASP A 218 -15.77 4.15 9.52
N SER A 219 -14.66 3.87 10.21
CA SER A 219 -13.98 2.56 10.10
C SER A 219 -14.83 1.38 10.58
N ALA A 220 -15.80 1.63 11.46
CA ALA A 220 -16.76 0.62 11.90
C ALA A 220 -17.79 0.26 10.82
N ASP A 221 -17.96 1.10 9.80
CA ASP A 221 -18.89 0.87 8.69
C ASP A 221 -18.25 0.06 7.55
N LEU A 222 -16.95 -0.24 7.65
CA LEU A 222 -16.24 -1.14 6.76
C LEU A 222 -16.39 -2.58 7.26
N GLU A 223 -16.93 -3.46 6.44
CA GLU A 223 -16.90 -4.89 6.70
C GLU A 223 -15.44 -5.39 6.57
N LEU A 224 -14.81 -5.72 7.70
CA LEU A 224 -13.48 -6.32 7.78
C LEU A 224 -13.52 -7.85 7.69
#